data_AF-G5J0L7-F1
#
_entry.id   AF-G5J0L7-F1
#
_cell.length_a   1.000
_cell.length_b   1.000
_cell.length_c   1.000
_cell.angle_alpha   90.00
_cell.angle_beta   90.00
_cell.angle_gamma   90.00
#
_symmetry.space_group_name_H-M   'P 1'
#
loop_
_entity.id
_entity.type
_entity.pdbx_description
1 polymer ?
#
loop_
_entity_poly.entity_id
_entity_poly.type
_entity_poly.pdbx_seq_one_letter_code
_entity_poly.pdbx_strand_id
1 'polypeptide(L)' 'MSNNLEYRILLTKQAKQLLKAIKDRREQSLIFKRLEKLKSEPEKQGKALTNELKGYRSIRAVGQRYRIVYQIN' A
#
# COMPACT_ATOMS: atom_id res chain seq x y z
N MET A 1 11.36 -14.23 -22.45
CA MET A 1 10.02 -13.64 -22.26
C MET A 1 9.79 -13.50 -20.77
N SER A 2 9.70 -12.28 -20.26
CA SER A 2 9.53 -12.03 -18.82
C SER A 2 8.05 -12.22 -18.47
N ASN A 3 7.74 -13.25 -17.66
CA ASN A 3 6.44 -13.34 -17.01
C ASN A 3 6.29 -12.12 -16.10
N ASN A 4 5.44 -11.16 -16.48
CA ASN A 4 5.12 -10.02 -15.64
C ASN A 4 4.10 -10.48 -14.57
N LEU A 5 4.60 -11.15 -13.54
CA LEU A 5 3.80 -11.55 -12.38
C LEU A 5 3.43 -10.29 -11.60
N GLU A 6 2.20 -9.80 -11.79
CA GLU A 6 1.64 -8.74 -10.98
C GLU A 6 0.93 -9.31 -9.74
N TYR A 7 1.24 -8.74 -8.59
CA TYR A 7 0.52 -8.99 -7.36
C TYR A 7 -0.89 -8.39 -7.44
N ARG A 8 -1.87 -9.08 -6.83
CA ARG A 8 -3.21 -8.53 -6.63
C ARG A 8 -3.29 -7.81 -5.29
N ILE A 9 -3.87 -6.61 -5.31
CA ILE A 9 -4.14 -5.84 -4.08
C ILE A 9 -5.47 -6.28 -3.48
N LEU A 10 -5.43 -6.73 -2.23
CA LEU A 10 -6.60 -7.00 -1.40
C LEU A 10 -6.65 -5.97 -0.26
N LEU A 11 -7.74 -5.18 -0.21
CA LEU A 11 -7.96 -4.22 0.87
C LEU A 11 -8.78 -4.86 1.99
N THR A 12 -8.31 -4.72 3.23
CA THR A 12 -9.13 -5.05 4.40
C THR A 12 -10.35 -4.13 4.45
N LYS A 13 -11.40 -4.56 5.17
CA LYS A 13 -12.60 -3.75 5.38
C LYS A 13 -12.25 -2.39 5.99
N GLN A 14 -11.33 -2.39 6.96
CA GLN A 14 -10.83 -1.21 7.65
C GLN A 14 -10.07 -0.29 6.69
N ALA A 15 -9.15 -0.82 5.87
CA ALA A 15 -8.42 -0.02 4.89
C ALA A 15 -9.36 0.64 3.87
N LYS A 16 -10.40 -0.09 3.41
CA LYS A 16 -11.42 0.44 2.51
C LYS A 16 -12.22 1.58 3.16
N GLN A 17 -12.57 1.46 4.45
CA GLN A 17 -13.25 2.52 5.19
C GLN A 17 -12.37 3.76 5.39
N LEU A 18 -11.12 3.57 5.80
CA LEU A 18 -10.16 4.67 5.97
C LEU A 18 -9.92 5.42 4.65
N LEU A 19 -9.75 4.69 3.54
CA LEU A 19 -9.57 5.31 2.22
C LEU A 19 -10.80 6.13 1.80
N LYS A 20 -12.02 5.67 2.12
CA LYS A 20 -13.27 6.40 1.85
C LYS A 20 -13.44 7.64 2.73
N ALA A 21 -12.88 7.64 3.94
CA ALA A 21 -12.99 8.75 4.88
C ALA A 21 -12.10 9.95 4.52
N ILE A 22 -11.14 9.78 3.62
CA ILE A 22 -10.28 10.87 3.12
C ILE A 22 -11.14 11.81 2.25
N LYS A 23 -11.37 13.03 2.75
CA LYS A 23 -12.17 14.05 2.05
C LYS A 23 -11.44 14.66 0.85
N ASP A 24 -10.12 14.81 0.95
CA ASP A 24 -9.32 15.38 -0.13
C ASP A 24 -9.14 14.34 -1.27
N ARG A 25 -9.77 14.62 -2.40
CA ARG A 25 -9.73 13.75 -3.58
C ARG A 25 -8.33 13.62 -4.19
N ARG A 26 -7.46 14.63 -4.03
CA ARG A 26 -6.07 14.58 -4.52
C ARG A 26 -5.26 13.61 -3.67
N GLU A 27 -5.38 13.71 -2.34
CA GLU A 27 -4.74 12.76 -1.42
C GLU A 27 -5.22 11.32 -1.70
N GLN A 28 -6.54 11.13 -1.87
CA GLN A 28 -7.12 9.84 -2.18
C GLN A 28 -6.58 9.27 -3.52
N SER A 29 -6.51 10.09 -4.58
CA SER A 29 -5.98 9.68 -5.89
C SER A 29 -4.49 9.28 -5.81
N LEU A 30 -3.68 10.02 -5.05
CA LEU A 30 -2.26 9.69 -4.88
C LEU A 30 -2.07 8.36 -4.11
N ILE A 31 -2.93 8.07 -3.13
CA ILE A 31 -2.93 6.77 -2.44
C ILE A 31 -3.29 5.65 -3.42
N PHE A 32 -4.31 5.82 -4.26
CA PHE A 32 -4.64 4.85 -5.31
C PHE A 32 -3.47 4.61 -6.26
N LYS A 33 -2.81 5.67 -6.75
CA LYS A 33 -1.61 5.53 -7.58
C LYS A 33 -0.49 4.78 -6.88
N ARG A 34 -0.34 4.94 -5.56
CA ARG A 34 0.66 4.18 -4.78
C ARG A 34 0.27 2.70 -4.65
N LEU A 35 -1.00 2.39 -4.45
CA LEU A 35 -1.52 1.01 -4.42
C LEU A 35 -1.30 0.30 -5.75
N GLU A 36 -1.56 0.96 -6.88
CA GLU A 36 -1.31 0.38 -8.20
C GLU A 36 0.16 0.03 -8.42
N LYS A 37 1.08 0.91 -7.98
CA LYS A 37 2.52 0.61 -8.03
C LYS A 37 2.91 -0.60 -7.19
N LEU A 38 2.21 -0.89 -6.09
CA LEU A 38 2.52 -2.06 -5.25
C LEU A 38 2.22 -3.41 -5.94
N LYS A 39 1.54 -3.42 -7.09
CA LYS A 39 1.34 -4.64 -7.88
C LYS A 39 2.65 -5.19 -8.46
N SER A 40 3.68 -4.35 -8.63
CA SER A 40 4.99 -4.76 -9.15
C SER A 40 6.04 -4.73 -8.04
N GLU A 41 6.70 -5.85 -7.76
CA GLU A 41 7.79 -5.95 -6.77
C GLU A 41 7.49 -5.25 -5.40
N PRO A 42 6.34 -5.53 -4.75
CA PRO A 42 5.95 -4.89 -3.48
C PRO A 42 7.01 -5.05 -2.37
N GLU A 43 7.81 -6.11 -2.40
CA GLU A 43 8.91 -6.38 -1.47
C GLU A 43 10.08 -5.39 -1.58
N LYS A 44 10.24 -4.71 -2.72
CA LYS A 44 11.32 -3.72 -2.93
C LYS A 44 10.90 -2.29 -2.61
N GLN A 45 9.62 -2.04 -2.38
CA GLN A 45 9.09 -0.68 -2.30
C GLN A 45 8.93 -0.16 -0.86
N GLY A 46 8.44 -0.98 0.06
CA GLY A 46 8.15 -0.59 1.44
C GLY A 46 9.21 -1.06 2.43
N LYS A 47 9.37 -0.34 3.54
CA LYS A 47 10.25 -0.75 4.64
C LYS A 47 9.59 -1.88 5.44
N ALA A 48 10.33 -2.95 5.72
CA ALA A 48 9.89 -3.99 6.62
C ALA A 48 9.67 -3.40 8.03
N LEU A 49 8.58 -3.80 8.68
CA LEU A 49 8.27 -3.45 10.05
C LEU A 49 8.80 -4.54 11.00
N THR A 50 8.95 -4.17 12.28
CA THR A 50 9.57 -5.00 13.32
C THR A 50 8.59 -5.31 14.46
N ASN A 51 9.03 -6.13 15.41
CA ASN A 51 8.29 -6.48 16.63
C ASN A 51 6.90 -7.08 16.30
N GLU A 52 5.85 -6.58 16.93
CA GLU A 52 4.46 -7.00 16.72
C GLU A 52 3.97 -6.84 15.27
N LEU A 53 4.68 -6.04 14.46
CA LEU A 53 4.37 -5.79 13.05
C LEU A 53 5.29 -6.56 12.10
N LYS A 54 6.07 -7.54 12.59
CA LYS A 54 6.89 -8.41 11.75
C LYS A 54 6.02 -9.10 10.68
N GLY A 55 6.49 -9.10 9.45
CA GLY A 55 5.75 -9.62 8.28
C GLY A 55 5.00 -8.53 7.50
N TYR A 56 4.78 -7.37 8.11
CA TYR A 56 4.24 -6.20 7.42
C TYR A 56 5.35 -5.30 6.87
N ARG A 57 4.96 -4.48 5.89
CA ARG A 57 5.74 -3.43 5.26
C ARG A 57 4.97 -2.12 5.31
N SER A 58 5.70 -1.02 5.42
CA SER A 58 5.13 0.32 5.40
C SER A 58 5.76 1.16 4.29
N ILE A 59 4.92 1.90 3.58
CA ILE A 59 5.37 2.85 2.56
C ILE A 59 4.61 4.17 2.65
N ARG A 60 5.32 5.28 2.40
CA ARG A 60 4.68 6.59 2.29
C ARG A 60 3.86 6.65 1.00
N ALA A 61 2.62 7.13 1.11
CA ALA A 61 1.72 7.31 -0.02
C ALA A 61 1.53 8.78 -0.40
N VAL A 62 1.34 9.66 0.61
CA VAL A 62 1.19 11.11 0.42
C VAL A 62 1.94 11.85 1.52
N GLY A 63 3.01 12.54 1.14
CA GLY A 63 3.89 13.26 2.06
C GLY A 63 4.36 12.37 3.22
N GLN A 64 4.33 12.93 4.44
CA GLN A 64 4.56 12.17 5.68
C GLN A 64 3.26 11.71 6.37
N ARG A 65 2.10 12.11 5.84
CA ARG A 65 0.79 11.98 6.48
C ARG A 65 0.18 10.59 6.31
N TYR A 66 0.23 10.05 5.10
CA TYR A 66 -0.39 8.75 4.81
C TYR A 66 0.66 7.68 4.55
N ARG A 67 0.51 6.56 5.27
CA ARG A 67 1.28 5.33 5.04
C ARG A 67 0.32 4.22 4.66
N ILE A 68 0.75 3.39 3.70
CA ILE A 68 0.11 2.11 3.41
C ILE A 68 0.90 1.05 4.16
N VAL A 69 0.23 0.34 5.06
CA VAL A 69 0.76 -0.85 5.74
C VAL A 69 0.17 -2.07 5.06
N TYR A 70 1.03 -2.98 4.62
CA TYR A 70 0.64 -4.14 3.82
C TYR A 70 1.52 -5.35 4.15
N GLN A 71 1.06 -6.53 3.80
CA GLN A 71 1.83 -7.77 3.81
C GLN A 71 1.81 -8.38 2.41
N ILE A 72 2.74 -9.28 2.14
CA ILE A 72 2.82 -10.00 0.87
C ILE A 72 2.46 -11.45 1.19
N ASN A 73 1.43 -11.95 0.51
CA ASN A 73 0.88 -13.30 0.66
C ASN A 73 1.15 -14.12 -0.59
#